data_AF-A0A2N6DLR9-F1
#
_entry.id   AF-A0A2N6DLR9-F1
#
_cell.length_a   1.000
_cell.length_b   1.000
_cell.length_c   1.000
_cell.angle_alpha   90.00
_cell.angle_beta   90.00
_cell.angle_gamma   90.00
#
_symmetry.space_group_name_H-M   'P 1'
#
loop_
_entity.id
_entity.type
_entity.pdbx_description
1 polymer ?
#
loop_
_entity_poly.entity_id
_entity_poly.type
_entity_poly.pdbx_seq_one_letter_code
_entity_poly.pdbx_strand_id
1 'polypeptide(L)'
;MDPLWSNIFRNKRDEDSLQHFLKSLPIFAGLSAKDLKILEVALHQRSYKANETVFEENDPGSGMYMVRKGGVRIYVRKADGNEE
;
A
#
# COMPACT_ATOMS: atom_id res chain seq x y z
N MET A 1 -31.92 -3.27 -20.52
CA MET A 1 -32.01 -4.08 -19.28
C MET A 1 -30.68 -3.93 -18.57
N ASP A 2 -30.52 -2.86 -17.81
CA ASP A 2 -29.31 -2.63 -17.03
C ASP A 2 -29.27 -3.62 -15.85
N PRO A 3 -28.24 -4.47 -15.73
CA PRO A 3 -28.18 -5.47 -14.68
C PRO A 3 -28.11 -4.80 -13.31
N LEU A 4 -28.87 -5.36 -12.35
CA LEU A 4 -28.98 -4.99 -10.92
C LEU A 4 -27.64 -4.90 -10.15
N TRP A 5 -26.52 -5.14 -10.82
CA TRP A 5 -25.16 -5.12 -10.27
C TRP A 5 -24.48 -3.76 -10.43
N SER A 6 -24.93 -2.91 -11.36
CA SER A 6 -24.27 -1.61 -11.64
C SER A 6 -24.28 -0.66 -10.43
N ASN A 7 -25.23 -0.84 -9.51
CA ASN A 7 -25.38 0.01 -8.32
C ASN A 7 -24.70 -0.55 -7.05
N ILE A 8 -24.31 -1.83 -7.04
CA ILE A 8 -23.57 -2.44 -5.92
C ILE A 8 -22.09 -2.01 -5.96
N PHE A 9 -21.52 -1.86 -7.15
CA PHE A 9 -20.13 -1.40 -7.33
C PHE A 9 -19.96 0.12 -7.28
N ARG A 10 -21.04 0.88 -7.09
CA ARG A 10 -20.99 2.35 -7.06
C ARG A 10 -20.54 2.91 -5.71
N ASN A 11 -20.64 2.13 -4.63
CA ASN A 11 -20.23 2.50 -3.26
C ASN A 11 -18.74 2.28 -2.94
N LYS A 12 -17.99 1.58 -3.80
CA LYS A 12 -16.57 1.26 -3.53
C LYS A 12 -15.60 2.44 -3.64
N ARG A 13 -16.03 3.56 -4.21
CA ARG A 13 -15.11 4.66 -4.59
C ARG A 13 -14.55 5.40 -3.37
N ASP A 14 -15.27 5.45 -2.26
CA ASP A 14 -14.82 6.14 -1.04
C ASP A 14 -13.95 5.25 -0.13
N GLU A 15 -14.28 3.97 0.03
CA GLU A 15 -13.47 3.00 0.78
C GLU A 15 -12.11 2.71 0.11
N ASP A 16 -12.05 2.79 -1.23
CA ASP A 16 -10.82 2.66 -2.01
C ASP A 16 -10.02 3.98 -2.13
N SER A 17 -10.34 5.02 -1.34
CA SER A 17 -9.52 6.24 -1.35
C SER A 17 -8.20 6.05 -0.61
N LEU A 18 -7.13 6.71 -1.08
CA LEU A 18 -5.82 6.67 -0.42
C LEU A 18 -5.92 7.25 1.01
N GLN A 19 -6.65 8.36 1.18
CA GLN A 19 -7.03 8.92 2.48
C GLN A 19 -7.65 7.90 3.45
N HIS A 20 -8.61 7.09 2.99
CA HIS A 20 -9.24 6.09 3.84
C HIS A 20 -8.24 5.02 4.28
N PHE A 21 -7.40 4.54 3.36
CA PHE A 21 -6.30 3.63 3.69
C PHE A 21 -5.33 4.24 4.70
N LEU A 22 -4.90 5.49 4.51
CA LEU A 22 -3.97 6.15 5.42
C LEU A 22 -4.56 6.30 6.83
N LYS A 23 -5.85 6.67 6.94
CA LYS A 23 -6.55 6.74 8.24
C LYS A 23 -6.63 5.39 8.96
N SER A 24 -6.63 4.28 8.22
CA SER A 24 -6.66 2.93 8.81
C SER A 24 -5.33 2.53 9.45
N LEU A 25 -4.23 3.20 9.10
CA LEU A 25 -2.90 2.90 9.63
C LEU A 25 -2.70 3.62 10.97
N PRO A 26 -2.35 2.91 12.06
CA PRO A 26 -2.20 3.50 13.40
C PRO A 26 -1.25 4.70 13.45
N ILE A 27 -0.18 4.68 12.65
CA ILE A 27 0.81 5.77 12.58
C ILE A 27 0.23 7.09 12.08
N PHE A 28 -0.91 7.07 11.38
CA PHE A 28 -1.58 8.26 10.83
C PHE A 28 -2.96 8.52 11.44
N ALA A 29 -3.39 7.74 12.44
CA ALA A 29 -4.72 7.85 13.03
C ALA A 29 -5.02 9.24 13.65
N GLY A 30 -3.98 9.97 14.09
CA GLY A 30 -4.10 11.31 14.66
C GLY A 30 -4.04 12.46 13.65
N LEU A 31 -3.85 12.18 12.36
CA LEU A 31 -3.69 13.23 11.34
C LEU A 31 -5.04 13.82 10.92
N SER A 32 -5.07 15.14 10.76
CA SER A 32 -6.25 15.82 10.23
C SER A 32 -6.45 15.52 8.75
N ALA A 33 -7.65 15.76 8.22
CA ALA A 33 -7.91 15.62 6.78
C ALA A 33 -6.97 16.48 5.91
N LYS A 34 -6.52 17.64 6.43
CA LYS A 34 -5.57 18.51 5.74
C LYS A 34 -4.17 17.89 5.69
N ASP A 35 -3.72 17.31 6.79
CA ASP A 35 -2.39 16.67 6.86
C ASP A 35 -2.34 15.42 5.98
N LEU A 36 -3.43 14.63 5.97
CA LEU A 36 -3.56 13.48 5.09
C LEU A 36 -3.49 13.89 3.61
N LYS A 37 -4.06 15.03 3.24
CA LYS A 37 -3.99 15.53 1.87
C LYS A 37 -2.59 15.95 1.45
N ILE A 38 -1.79 16.48 2.39
CA ILE A 38 -0.36 16.74 2.14
C ILE A 38 0.38 15.42 1.95
N LEU A 39 0.09 14.42 2.79
CA LEU A 39 0.69 13.10 2.70
C LEU A 39 0.36 12.41 1.38
N GLU A 40 -0.88 12.49 0.90
CA GLU A 40 -1.29 11.94 -0.40
C GLU A 40 -0.43 12.44 -1.57
N VAL A 41 0.01 13.70 -1.53
CA VAL A 41 0.85 14.30 -2.58
C VAL A 41 2.31 13.83 -2.47
N ALA A 42 2.79 13.53 -1.27
CA ALA A 42 4.16 13.06 -1.04
C ALA A 42 4.34 11.55 -1.29
N LEU A 43 3.25 10.79 -1.26
CA LEU A 43 3.28 9.33 -1.43
C LEU A 43 3.41 8.93 -2.90
N HIS A 44 4.20 7.88 -3.13
CA HIS A 44 4.35 7.28 -4.46
C HIS A 44 3.59 5.95 -4.50
N GLN A 45 2.50 5.89 -5.27
CA GLN A 45 1.78 4.63 -5.48
C GLN A 45 2.55 3.75 -6.46
N ARG A 46 2.92 2.54 -6.03
CA ARG A 46 3.60 1.54 -6.85
C ARG A 46 2.79 0.23 -6.88
N SER A 47 2.78 -0.41 -8.04
CA SER A 47 2.16 -1.71 -8.25
C SER A 47 3.23 -2.69 -8.70
N TYR A 48 3.28 -3.86 -8.05
CA TYR A 48 4.26 -4.91 -8.31
C TYR A 48 3.54 -6.16 -8.81
N LYS A 49 4.21 -6.92 -9.68
CA LYS A 49 3.78 -8.25 -10.11
C LYS A 49 4.05 -9.28 -9.02
N ALA A 50 3.40 -10.43 -9.12
CA ALA A 50 3.73 -11.56 -8.25
C ALA A 50 5.21 -11.93 -8.42
N ASN A 51 5.90 -12.17 -7.30
CA ASN A 51 7.32 -12.48 -7.21
C ASN A 51 8.28 -11.38 -7.69
N GLU A 52 7.80 -10.14 -7.85
CA GLU A 52 8.66 -8.99 -8.11
C GLU A 52 9.29 -8.47 -6.81
N THR A 53 10.60 -8.22 -6.83
CA THR A 53 11.33 -7.66 -5.69
C THR A 53 10.91 -6.21 -5.44
N VAL A 54 10.51 -5.90 -4.20
CA VAL A 54 10.13 -4.52 -3.81
C VAL A 54 11.37 -3.67 -3.51
N PHE A 55 12.29 -4.21 -2.70
CA PHE A 55 13.61 -3.66 -2.37
C PHE A 55 14.54 -4.81 -1.92
N GLU A 56 15.85 -4.56 -1.94
CA GLU A 56 16.86 -5.50 -1.44
C GLU A 56 17.58 -4.96 -0.20
N GLU A 57 18.21 -5.88 0.54
CA GLU A 57 19.07 -5.50 1.66
C GLU A 57 20.24 -4.65 1.15
N ASN A 58 20.56 -3.58 1.88
CA ASN A 58 21.59 -2.58 1.53
C ASN A 58 21.22 -1.63 0.38
N ASP A 59 19.97 -1.65 -0.12
CA ASP A 59 19.50 -0.58 -0.98
C ASP A 59 19.60 0.77 -0.24
N PRO A 60 20.23 1.80 -0.82
CA PRO A 60 20.40 3.08 -0.17
C PRO A 60 19.04 3.74 0.09
N GLY A 61 18.61 3.72 1.36
CA GLY A 61 17.54 4.54 1.91
C GLY A 61 16.23 4.52 1.11
N SER A 62 15.58 3.36 0.97
CA SER A 62 14.38 3.21 0.13
C SER A 62 13.10 3.84 0.70
N GLY A 63 13.14 4.37 1.93
CA GLY A 63 11.98 4.97 2.60
C GLY A 63 11.02 3.92 3.20
N MET A 64 9.86 4.39 3.63
CA MET A 64 8.83 3.53 4.24
C MET A 64 7.82 3.08 3.18
N TYR A 65 7.53 1.79 3.17
CA TYR A 65 6.51 1.19 2.30
C TYR A 65 5.29 0.76 3.12
N MET A 66 4.13 0.82 2.49
CA MET A 66 2.87 0.36 3.08
C MET A 66 2.13 -0.51 2.08
N VAL A 67 1.73 -1.70 2.51
CA VAL A 67 1.02 -2.64 1.66
C VAL A 67 -0.46 -2.31 1.67
N ARG A 68 -0.95 -1.69 0.60
CA ARG A 68 -2.38 -1.37 0.45
C ARG A 68 -3.22 -2.58 0.04
N LYS A 69 -2.66 -3.49 -0.77
CA LYS A 69 -3.34 -4.69 -1.27
C LYS A 69 -2.33 -5.78 -1.60
N GLY A 70 -2.68 -7.02 -1.29
CA GLY A 70 -1.84 -8.20 -1.53
C GLY A 70 -1.00 -8.56 -0.31
N GLY A 71 0.10 -9.28 -0.54
CA GLY A 71 1.04 -9.69 0.50
C GLY A 71 2.46 -9.56 0.00
N VAL A 72 3.38 -9.34 0.93
CA VAL A 72 4.82 -9.32 0.68
C VAL A 72 5.48 -10.36 1.58
N ARG A 73 6.56 -10.98 1.08
CA ARG A 73 7.41 -11.85 1.88
C ARG A 73 8.69 -11.09 2.18
N ILE A 74 9.03 -11.01 3.46
CA ILE A 74 10.29 -10.43 3.95
C ILE A 74 11.13 -11.60 4.41
N TYR A 75 12.38 -11.67 3.95
CA TYR A 75 13.32 -12.71 4.30
C TYR A 75 14.74 -12.15 4.23
N VAL A 76 15.66 -12.74 4.99
CA VAL A 76 17.10 -12.44 4.90
C VAL A 76 17.75 -13.52 4.05
N ARG A 77 18.53 -13.12 3.05
CA ARG A 77 19.29 -14.08 2.22
C ARG A 77 20.58 -14.43 2.94
N LYS A 78 20.72 -15.68 3.37
CA LYS A 78 21.98 -16.17 3.93
C LYS A 78 23.02 -16.40 2.84
N ALA A 79 24.30 -16.27 3.22
CA ALA A 79 25.44 -16.50 2.34
C ALA A 79 25.53 -17.94 1.80
N ASP A 80 24.80 -18.88 2.39
CA ASP A 80 24.70 -20.29 1.97
C ASP A 80 23.56 -20.57 0.97
N GLY A 81 22.78 -19.55 0.59
CA GLY A 81 21.64 -19.68 -0.33
C GLY A 81 20.30 -20.01 0.34
N ASN A 82 20.24 -20.13 1.66
CA ASN A 82 18.99 -20.37 2.39
C ASN A 82 18.26 -19.05 2.72
N GLU A 83 16.93 -19.09 2.74
CA GLU A 83 16.05 -17.98 3.15
C GLU A 83 15.56 -18.21 4.59
N GLU A 84 15.70 -17.21 5.48
CA GLU A 84 15.09 -17.17 6.82
C GLU A 84 13.99 -16.12 6.93
#